data_AF-A0AB39UDY0-F1
#
_entry.id   AF-A0AB39UDY0-F1
#
_cell.length_a   1.000
_cell.length_b   1.000
_cell.length_c   1.000
_cell.angle_alpha   90.00
_cell.angle_beta   90.00
_cell.angle_gamma   90.00
#
_symmetry.space_group_name_H-M   'P 1'
#
loop_
_entity.id
_entity.type
_entity.pdbx_description
1 polymer ?
#
loop_
_entity_poly.entity_id
_entity_poly.type
_entity_poly.pdbx_seq_one_letter_code
_entity_poly.pdbx_strand_id
1 'polypeptide(L)'
;MGDDSLQLERRAKGSTMSARSVGSVGRVVTVQVCLYAVMILGTCTFALFSSGVPTLVWSTVIGLVLLGAFVVFWPFKTSDAQGTNLVIEWFGRIVAAIAGLFSLAFSIMELKALLEPAVIGGRAKNLLPWAAVFVILAALLIVIDFALQMARKERSHLIRSLSESIFGAIACVSAGAWPFLAFMVVTLADSYQQRLAMALVIVGLVAMLALLSVGVASTLWWRDIKDGDQHTWIGIAILPVMFAGVVAYLVAISVFFVLI
;
A
#
# COMPACT_ATOMS: atom_id res chain seq x y z
N MET A 1 39.02 -1.08 37.67
CA MET A 1 39.00 -2.35 36.92
C MET A 1 37.59 -2.86 36.58
N GLY A 2 36.53 -2.56 37.35
CA GLY A 2 35.16 -3.02 37.03
C GLY A 2 34.36 -2.16 36.03
N ASP A 3 34.77 -0.92 35.78
CA ASP A 3 34.04 0.01 34.91
C ASP A 3 34.32 -0.25 33.41
N ASP A 4 35.55 -0.65 33.06
CA ASP A 4 35.94 -0.97 31.69
C ASP A 4 35.23 -2.22 31.14
N SER A 5 35.00 -3.24 31.98
CA SER A 5 34.26 -4.45 31.58
C SER A 5 32.79 -4.15 31.25
N LEU A 6 32.14 -3.26 32.01
CA LEU A 6 30.76 -2.84 31.77
C LEU A 6 30.63 -1.98 30.50
N GLN A 7 31.64 -1.15 30.21
CA GLN A 7 31.69 -0.37 28.97
C GLN A 7 31.90 -1.27 27.74
N LEU A 8 32.76 -2.27 27.84
CA LEU A 8 33.01 -3.25 26.79
C LEU A 8 31.76 -4.09 26.50
N GLU A 9 31.05 -4.53 27.54
CA GLU A 9 29.82 -5.31 27.39
C GLU A 9 28.69 -4.47 26.78
N ARG A 10 28.54 -3.18 27.17
CA ARG A 10 27.59 -2.26 26.52
C ARG A 10 27.94 -1.98 25.06
N ARG A 11 29.22 -1.82 24.72
CA ARG A 11 29.67 -1.64 23.32
C ARG A 11 29.44 -2.90 22.49
N ALA A 12 29.73 -4.07 23.03
CA ALA A 12 29.47 -5.36 22.37
C ALA A 12 27.96 -5.56 22.16
N LYS A 13 27.14 -5.29 23.18
CA LYS A 13 25.66 -5.37 23.09
C LYS A 13 25.09 -4.33 22.11
N GLY A 14 25.62 -3.12 22.10
CA GLY A 14 25.24 -2.06 21.14
C GLY A 14 25.62 -2.41 19.70
N SER A 15 26.81 -2.98 19.48
CA SER A 15 27.28 -3.39 18.15
C SER A 15 26.45 -4.56 17.57
N THR A 16 26.08 -5.52 18.42
CA THR A 16 25.27 -6.68 18.05
C THR A 16 23.79 -6.30 17.81
N MET A 17 23.22 -5.40 18.62
CA MET A 17 21.89 -4.82 18.35
C MET A 17 21.87 -4.03 17.04
N SER A 18 22.90 -3.21 16.79
CA SER A 18 23.02 -2.41 15.56
C SER A 18 23.13 -3.31 14.32
N ALA A 19 24.00 -4.33 14.36
CA ALA A 19 24.15 -5.27 13.24
C ALA A 19 22.87 -6.07 12.94
N ARG A 20 22.13 -6.49 13.99
CA ARG A 20 20.85 -7.21 13.83
C ARG A 20 19.75 -6.32 13.27
N SER A 21 19.73 -5.04 13.66
CA SER A 21 18.82 -4.02 13.12
C SER A 21 19.09 -3.74 11.63
N VAL A 22 20.35 -3.52 11.24
CA VAL A 22 20.74 -3.24 9.85
C VAL A 22 20.41 -4.41 8.93
N GLY A 23 20.71 -5.65 9.33
CA GLY A 23 20.36 -6.84 8.55
C GLY A 23 18.84 -7.05 8.40
N SER A 24 18.06 -6.58 9.36
CA SER A 24 16.60 -6.68 9.36
C SER A 24 15.95 -5.61 8.48
N VAL A 25 16.45 -4.37 8.50
CA VAL A 25 16.03 -3.29 7.58
C VAL A 25 16.32 -3.67 6.13
N GLY A 26 17.47 -4.29 5.86
CA GLY A 26 17.82 -4.77 4.52
C GLY A 26 16.79 -5.75 3.95
N ARG A 27 16.19 -6.62 4.80
CA ARG A 27 15.14 -7.55 4.38
C ARG A 27 13.83 -6.85 4.01
N VAL A 28 13.42 -5.85 4.79
CA VAL A 28 12.22 -5.03 4.53
C VAL A 28 12.34 -4.32 3.19
N VAL A 29 13.48 -3.66 2.95
CA VAL A 29 13.75 -2.96 1.68
C VAL A 29 13.78 -3.94 0.51
N THR A 30 14.41 -5.10 0.68
CA THR A 30 14.48 -6.11 -0.38
C THR A 30 13.09 -6.57 -0.80
N VAL A 31 12.22 -6.92 0.17
CA VAL A 31 10.85 -7.32 -0.12
C VAL A 31 10.06 -6.20 -0.80
N GLN A 32 10.22 -4.96 -0.35
CA GLN A 32 9.60 -3.79 -0.98
C GLN A 32 9.99 -3.63 -2.44
N VAL A 33 11.30 -3.63 -2.73
CA VAL A 33 11.81 -3.48 -4.10
C VAL A 33 11.33 -4.64 -4.96
N CYS A 34 11.34 -5.87 -4.46
CA CYS A 34 10.80 -7.03 -5.17
C CYS A 34 9.30 -6.87 -5.47
N LEU A 35 8.48 -6.47 -4.50
CA LEU A 35 7.05 -6.27 -4.70
C LEU A 35 6.78 -5.13 -5.69
N TYR A 36 7.48 -4.01 -5.59
CA TYR A 36 7.38 -2.93 -6.57
C TYR A 36 7.77 -3.39 -7.98
N ALA A 37 8.86 -4.14 -8.11
CA ALA A 37 9.29 -4.69 -9.39
C ALA A 37 8.24 -5.63 -9.97
N VAL A 38 7.66 -6.54 -9.16
CA VAL A 38 6.59 -7.44 -9.60
C VAL A 38 5.35 -6.65 -10.05
N MET A 39 4.93 -5.66 -9.25
CA MET A 39 3.75 -4.86 -9.57
C MET A 39 3.95 -4.03 -10.85
N ILE A 40 5.08 -3.33 -10.97
CA ILE A 40 5.35 -2.46 -12.11
C ILE A 40 5.68 -3.28 -13.35
N LEU A 41 6.71 -4.14 -13.30
CA LEU A 41 7.16 -4.89 -14.47
C LEU A 41 6.11 -5.90 -14.92
N GLY A 42 5.45 -6.58 -13.98
CA GLY A 42 4.37 -7.51 -14.30
C GLY A 42 3.23 -6.80 -15.00
N THR A 43 2.73 -5.71 -14.43
CA THR A 43 1.62 -4.95 -15.05
C THR A 43 2.01 -4.36 -16.39
N CYS A 44 3.22 -3.79 -16.53
CA CYS A 44 3.72 -3.30 -17.81
C CYS A 44 3.80 -4.41 -18.86
N THR A 45 4.30 -5.60 -18.49
CA THR A 45 4.41 -6.74 -19.40
C THR A 45 3.02 -7.16 -19.88
N PHE A 46 2.08 -7.43 -18.97
CA PHE A 46 0.75 -7.85 -19.41
C PHE A 46 0.03 -6.76 -20.21
N ALA A 47 0.13 -5.48 -19.82
CA ALA A 47 -0.48 -4.37 -20.50
C ALA A 47 0.05 -4.16 -21.93
N LEU A 48 1.37 -4.28 -22.14
CA LEU A 48 2.01 -4.07 -23.45
C LEU A 48 1.84 -5.28 -24.38
N PHE A 49 1.86 -6.50 -23.85
CA PHE A 49 1.75 -7.72 -24.66
C PHE A 49 0.29 -8.12 -24.93
N SER A 50 -0.63 -7.85 -24.01
CA SER A 50 -2.06 -8.17 -24.18
C SER A 50 -2.95 -7.24 -23.35
N SER A 51 -3.25 -6.07 -23.92
CA SER A 51 -4.23 -5.11 -23.41
C SER A 51 -5.64 -5.70 -23.51
N GLY A 52 -6.10 -6.39 -22.46
CA GLY A 52 -7.38 -7.08 -22.44
C GLY A 52 -7.53 -8.02 -21.26
N VAL A 53 -8.15 -9.19 -21.48
CA VAL A 53 -8.43 -10.18 -20.42
C VAL A 53 -7.18 -10.59 -19.62
N PRO A 54 -6.00 -10.84 -20.23
CA PRO A 54 -4.82 -11.23 -19.45
C PRO A 54 -4.36 -10.16 -18.47
N THR A 55 -4.43 -8.89 -18.86
CA THR A 55 -4.13 -7.75 -17.99
C THR A 55 -5.12 -7.66 -16.82
N LEU A 56 -6.41 -7.84 -17.08
CA LEU A 56 -7.44 -7.86 -16.02
C LEU A 56 -7.21 -9.01 -15.03
N VAL A 57 -6.90 -10.21 -15.54
CA VAL A 57 -6.62 -11.39 -14.70
C VAL A 57 -5.38 -11.15 -13.85
N TRP A 58 -4.29 -10.66 -14.44
CA TRP A 58 -3.06 -10.31 -13.70
C TRP A 58 -3.34 -9.32 -12.58
N SER A 59 -3.96 -8.17 -12.90
CA SER A 59 -4.26 -7.11 -11.93
C SER A 59 -5.17 -7.61 -10.80
N THR A 60 -6.13 -8.48 -11.10
CA THR A 60 -7.01 -9.08 -10.10
C THR A 60 -6.24 -10.03 -9.20
N VAL A 61 -5.49 -10.97 -9.77
CA VAL A 61 -4.75 -11.99 -9.00
C VAL A 61 -3.70 -11.35 -8.13
N ILE A 62 -2.87 -10.46 -8.67
CA ILE A 62 -1.79 -9.85 -7.89
C ILE A 62 -2.32 -8.93 -6.79
N GLY A 63 -3.43 -8.22 -7.03
CA GLY A 63 -4.08 -7.39 -6.02
C GLY A 63 -4.70 -8.22 -4.89
N LEU A 64 -5.32 -9.37 -5.21
CA LEU A 64 -5.82 -10.31 -4.20
C LEU A 64 -4.67 -10.93 -3.38
N VAL A 65 -3.56 -11.30 -4.02
CA VAL A 65 -2.37 -11.81 -3.33
C VAL A 65 -1.80 -10.75 -2.39
N LEU A 66 -1.68 -9.50 -2.84
CA LEU A 66 -1.16 -8.40 -2.04
C LEU A 66 -2.07 -8.12 -0.82
N LEU A 67 -3.38 -8.05 -1.04
CA LEU A 67 -4.37 -7.83 0.01
C LEU A 67 -4.38 -8.98 1.01
N GLY A 68 -4.40 -10.23 0.53
CA GLY A 68 -4.36 -11.42 1.37
C GLY A 68 -3.07 -11.51 2.19
N ALA A 69 -1.91 -11.26 1.57
CA ALA A 69 -0.63 -11.23 2.26
C ALA A 69 -0.61 -10.14 3.35
N PHE A 70 -1.15 -8.95 3.08
CA PHE A 70 -1.21 -7.90 4.09
C PHE A 70 -2.13 -8.25 5.26
N VAL A 71 -3.31 -8.83 4.99
CA VAL A 71 -4.26 -9.26 6.03
C VAL A 71 -3.66 -10.37 6.91
N VAL A 72 -2.90 -11.30 6.31
CA VAL A 72 -2.21 -12.38 7.04
C VAL A 72 -1.04 -11.84 7.86
N PHE A 73 -0.20 -10.99 7.27
CA PHE A 73 0.99 -10.43 7.90
C PHE A 73 0.72 -9.07 8.54
N TRP A 74 -0.47 -8.88 9.11
CA TRP A 74 -0.91 -7.57 9.60
C TRP A 74 0.12 -6.94 10.54
N PRO A 75 0.66 -5.75 10.20
CA PRO A 75 1.81 -5.18 10.90
C PRO A 75 1.46 -4.58 12.27
N PHE A 76 0.20 -4.26 12.51
CA PHE A 76 -0.25 -3.60 13.72
C PHE A 76 -0.94 -4.59 14.65
N LYS A 77 -0.17 -5.27 15.49
CA LYS A 77 -0.69 -6.06 16.61
C LYS A 77 -0.64 -5.22 17.88
N THR A 78 -1.76 -5.05 18.57
CA THR A 78 -1.77 -4.45 19.90
C THR A 78 -1.31 -5.49 20.92
N SER A 79 -0.03 -5.49 21.28
CA SER A 79 0.60 -6.49 22.16
C SER A 79 0.01 -6.62 23.58
N ASP A 80 -0.88 -5.72 24.02
CA ASP A 80 -1.47 -5.74 25.37
C ASP A 80 -2.96 -6.15 25.42
N ALA A 81 -3.51 -6.66 24.31
CA ALA A 81 -4.93 -6.95 24.19
C ALA A 81 -5.36 -8.30 24.84
N GLN A 82 -5.55 -8.35 26.15
CA GLN A 82 -6.23 -9.49 26.80
C GLN A 82 -7.68 -9.66 26.27
N GLY A 83 -7.97 -10.83 25.70
CA GLY A 83 -9.29 -11.47 25.52
C GLY A 83 -10.37 -10.73 24.71
N THR A 84 -10.82 -9.57 25.17
CA THR A 84 -11.92 -8.79 24.55
C THR A 84 -11.43 -7.87 23.43
N ASN A 85 -10.19 -7.37 23.54
CA ASN A 85 -9.60 -6.45 22.56
C ASN A 85 -9.21 -7.16 21.25
N LEU A 86 -8.95 -8.47 21.30
CA LEU A 86 -8.68 -9.31 20.12
C LEU A 86 -9.88 -9.39 19.16
N VAL A 87 -11.10 -9.52 19.67
CA VAL A 87 -12.31 -9.61 18.81
C VAL A 87 -12.51 -8.32 18.03
N ILE A 88 -12.31 -7.17 18.67
CA ILE A 88 -12.42 -5.84 18.06
C ILE A 88 -11.33 -5.65 17.00
N GLU A 89 -10.11 -6.10 17.27
CA GLU A 89 -8.98 -6.05 16.34
C GLU A 89 -9.21 -6.92 15.10
N TRP A 90 -9.67 -8.16 15.28
CA TRP A 90 -10.02 -9.05 14.18
C TRP A 90 -11.20 -8.52 13.36
N PHE A 91 -12.20 -7.93 14.02
CA PHE A 91 -13.31 -7.31 13.33
C PHE A 91 -12.84 -6.14 12.45
N GLY A 92 -11.98 -5.25 12.97
CA GLY A 92 -11.38 -4.16 12.19
C GLY A 92 -10.60 -4.67 10.97
N ARG A 93 -9.80 -5.73 11.14
CA ARG A 93 -9.07 -6.38 10.03
C ARG A 93 -9.99 -6.95 8.96
N ILE A 94 -11.06 -7.64 9.36
CA ILE A 94 -12.03 -8.22 8.42
C ILE A 94 -12.75 -7.11 7.65
N VAL A 95 -13.19 -6.06 8.34
CA VAL A 95 -13.84 -4.91 7.71
C VAL A 95 -12.89 -4.23 6.72
N ALA A 96 -11.62 -4.02 7.09
CA ALA A 96 -10.59 -3.48 6.20
C ALA A 96 -10.36 -4.36 4.96
N ALA A 97 -10.29 -5.68 5.14
CA ALA A 97 -10.12 -6.64 4.06
C ALA A 97 -11.30 -6.60 3.08
N ILE A 98 -12.53 -6.56 3.60
CA ILE A 98 -13.76 -6.44 2.81
C ILE A 98 -13.77 -5.12 2.04
N ALA A 99 -13.44 -4.00 2.69
CA ALA A 99 -13.36 -2.70 2.03
C ALA A 99 -12.30 -2.68 0.92
N GLY A 100 -11.13 -3.29 1.15
CA GLY A 100 -10.10 -3.46 0.13
C GLY A 100 -10.57 -4.31 -1.05
N LEU A 101 -11.32 -5.38 -0.79
CA LEU A 101 -11.90 -6.22 -1.85
C LEU A 101 -12.94 -5.45 -2.68
N PHE A 102 -13.79 -4.64 -2.04
CA PHE A 102 -14.72 -3.75 -2.74
C PHE A 102 -13.99 -2.71 -3.60
N SER A 103 -12.94 -2.09 -3.05
CA SER A 103 -12.08 -1.13 -3.80
C SER A 103 -11.46 -1.78 -5.03
N LEU A 104 -10.93 -2.99 -4.89
CA LEU A 104 -10.32 -3.75 -5.98
C LEU A 104 -11.36 -4.16 -7.02
N ALA A 105 -12.50 -4.73 -6.60
CA ALA A 105 -13.57 -5.12 -7.52
C ALA A 105 -14.04 -3.93 -8.36
N PHE A 106 -14.24 -2.77 -7.72
CA PHE A 106 -14.63 -1.55 -8.41
C PHE A 106 -13.55 -1.07 -9.38
N SER A 107 -12.26 -1.09 -8.99
CA SER A 107 -11.17 -0.74 -9.90
C SER A 107 -11.08 -1.68 -11.11
N ILE A 108 -11.33 -2.97 -10.95
CA ILE A 108 -11.33 -3.93 -12.07
C ILE A 108 -12.51 -3.68 -13.02
N MET A 109 -13.69 -3.34 -12.49
CA MET A 109 -14.84 -2.94 -13.31
C MET A 109 -14.53 -1.70 -14.15
N GLU A 110 -13.95 -0.67 -13.53
CA GLU A 110 -13.54 0.55 -14.23
C GLU A 110 -12.40 0.30 -15.22
N LEU A 111 -11.39 -0.50 -14.83
CA LEU A 111 -10.28 -0.85 -15.72
C LEU A 111 -10.78 -1.58 -16.97
N LYS A 112 -11.74 -2.50 -16.83
CA LYS A 112 -12.38 -3.16 -17.98
C LYS A 112 -12.98 -2.13 -18.93
N ALA A 113 -13.77 -1.18 -18.39
CA ALA A 113 -14.40 -0.13 -19.19
C ALA A 113 -13.38 0.86 -19.79
N LEU A 114 -12.21 1.04 -19.16
CA LEU A 114 -11.12 1.89 -19.65
C LEU A 114 -10.31 1.23 -20.78
N LEU A 115 -10.13 -0.10 -20.72
CA LEU A 115 -9.41 -0.88 -21.73
C LEU A 115 -10.26 -1.17 -22.99
N GLU A 116 -11.59 -1.02 -22.91
CA GLU A 116 -12.44 -1.12 -24.09
C GLU A 116 -12.11 0.00 -25.12
N PRO A 117 -12.18 -0.29 -26.43
CA PRO A 117 -11.91 0.69 -27.48
C PRO A 117 -13.05 1.73 -27.51
N ALA A 118 -12.90 2.81 -26.76
CA ALA A 118 -13.84 3.92 -26.70
C ALA A 118 -13.25 5.17 -27.35
N VAL A 119 -14.11 5.94 -28.04
CA VAL A 119 -13.80 7.27 -28.59
C VAL A 119 -13.28 8.17 -27.47
N ILE A 120 -12.14 8.82 -27.72
CA ILE A 120 -11.20 9.43 -26.77
C ILE A 120 -11.83 10.42 -25.74
N GLY A 121 -13.04 10.94 -25.98
CA GLY A 121 -13.76 11.78 -25.01
C GLY A 121 -14.53 11.05 -23.89
N GLY A 122 -14.66 9.71 -23.96
CA GLY A 122 -15.54 8.93 -23.08
C GLY A 122 -14.86 8.18 -21.93
N ARG A 123 -13.54 8.29 -21.73
CA ARG A 123 -12.80 7.52 -20.72
C ARG A 123 -12.76 8.19 -19.33
N ALA A 124 -12.93 9.52 -19.28
CA ALA A 124 -12.91 10.31 -18.03
C ALA A 124 -13.96 9.84 -17.01
N LYS A 125 -15.14 9.47 -17.49
CA LYS A 125 -16.27 9.01 -16.68
C LYS A 125 -15.98 7.74 -15.88
N ASN A 126 -14.95 6.98 -16.26
CA ASN A 126 -14.59 5.71 -15.63
C ASN A 126 -13.41 5.86 -14.64
N LEU A 127 -12.69 6.99 -14.65
CA LEU A 127 -11.61 7.25 -13.68
C LEU A 127 -12.15 7.79 -12.35
N LEU A 128 -13.06 8.76 -12.42
CA LEU A 128 -13.63 9.45 -11.25
C LEU A 128 -14.41 8.55 -10.27
N PRO A 129 -15.21 7.55 -10.71
CA PRO A 129 -16.06 6.79 -9.79
C PRO A 129 -15.27 6.01 -8.74
N TRP A 130 -14.10 5.46 -9.09
CA TRP A 130 -13.26 4.74 -8.11
C TRP A 130 -12.74 5.67 -7.02
N ALA A 131 -12.33 6.90 -7.35
CA ALA A 131 -11.91 7.87 -6.33
C ALA A 131 -13.05 8.23 -5.37
N ALA A 132 -14.29 8.34 -5.87
CA ALA A 132 -15.46 8.54 -5.01
C ALA A 132 -15.67 7.36 -4.07
N VAL A 133 -15.59 6.12 -4.59
CA VAL A 133 -15.66 4.89 -3.78
C VAL A 133 -14.55 4.83 -2.74
N PHE A 134 -13.32 5.17 -3.11
CA PHE A 134 -12.18 5.23 -2.20
C PHE A 134 -12.44 6.20 -1.04
N VAL A 135 -12.91 7.42 -1.32
CA VAL A 135 -13.21 8.42 -0.29
C VAL A 135 -14.34 7.97 0.63
N ILE A 136 -15.41 7.39 0.07
CA ILE A 136 -16.54 6.88 0.85
C ILE A 136 -16.08 5.72 1.75
N LEU A 137 -15.34 4.75 1.21
CA LEU A 137 -14.81 3.63 1.97
C LEU A 137 -13.87 4.10 3.08
N ALA A 138 -12.96 5.02 2.79
CA ALA A 138 -12.06 5.60 3.78
C ALA A 138 -12.83 6.30 4.90
N ALA A 139 -13.84 7.11 4.57
CA ALA A 139 -14.68 7.78 5.57
C ALA A 139 -15.45 6.76 6.44
N LEU A 140 -16.02 5.72 5.82
CA LEU A 140 -16.72 4.65 6.55
C LEU A 140 -15.78 3.90 7.49
N LEU A 141 -14.57 3.55 7.04
CA LEU A 141 -13.57 2.87 7.86
C LEU A 141 -13.16 3.72 9.06
N ILE A 142 -12.94 5.03 8.85
CA ILE A 142 -12.65 5.96 9.94
C ILE A 142 -13.80 5.93 10.97
N VAL A 143 -15.06 6.06 10.54
CA VAL A 143 -16.22 6.04 11.45
C VAL A 143 -16.32 4.72 12.20
N ILE A 144 -16.12 3.59 11.51
CA ILE A 144 -16.14 2.25 12.12
C ILE A 144 -15.02 2.12 13.16
N ASP A 145 -13.79 2.52 12.83
CA ASP A 145 -12.65 2.45 13.75
C ASP A 145 -12.87 3.31 15.00
N PHE A 146 -13.46 4.50 14.84
CA PHE A 146 -13.87 5.33 15.98
C PHE A 146 -14.93 4.65 16.83
N ALA A 147 -15.98 4.08 16.22
CA ALA A 147 -17.03 3.37 16.95
C ALA A 147 -16.50 2.16 17.73
N LEU A 148 -15.63 1.36 17.09
CA LEU A 148 -14.98 0.20 17.68
C LEU A 148 -14.11 0.57 18.89
N GLN A 149 -13.48 1.75 18.85
CA GLN A 149 -12.67 2.23 19.96
C GLN A 149 -13.48 2.85 21.09
N MET A 150 -14.59 3.50 20.76
CA MET A 150 -15.55 3.99 21.76
C MET A 150 -16.24 2.84 22.51
N ALA A 151 -16.29 1.64 21.91
CA ALA A 151 -16.81 0.43 22.53
C ALA A 151 -15.83 -0.26 23.51
N ARG A 152 -14.57 0.19 23.62
CA ARG A 152 -13.57 -0.41 24.53
C ARG A 152 -13.81 0.01 25.98
N LYS A 153 -13.66 -0.96 26.90
CA LYS A 153 -13.90 -0.80 28.34
C LYS A 153 -12.76 -0.07 29.08
N GLU A 154 -11.51 -0.25 28.64
CA GLU A 154 -10.35 0.50 29.15
C GLU A 154 -9.83 1.46 28.07
N ARG A 155 -9.63 2.73 28.44
CA ARG A 155 -9.32 3.84 27.50
C ARG A 155 -7.86 4.30 27.56
N SER A 156 -6.94 3.45 27.99
CA SER A 156 -5.51 3.74 27.85
C SER A 156 -5.08 3.53 26.39
N HIS A 157 -4.18 4.38 25.88
CA HIS A 157 -3.57 4.28 24.53
C HIS A 157 -4.51 4.36 23.32
N LEU A 158 -5.69 4.98 23.45
CA LEU A 158 -6.72 5.09 22.40
C LEU A 158 -6.18 5.61 21.06
N ILE A 159 -5.45 6.74 21.08
CA ILE A 159 -4.97 7.40 19.86
C ILE A 159 -4.02 6.52 19.06
N ARG A 160 -3.13 5.78 19.73
CA ARG A 160 -2.15 4.92 19.06
C ARG A 160 -2.83 3.75 18.34
N SER A 161 -3.76 3.09 19.02
CA SER A 161 -4.52 1.99 18.43
C SER A 161 -5.44 2.46 17.29
N LEU A 162 -5.97 3.69 17.37
CA LEU A 162 -6.74 4.31 16.29
C LEU A 162 -5.92 4.49 15.04
N SER A 163 -4.76 5.15 15.17
CA SER A 163 -3.90 5.43 14.03
C SER A 163 -3.43 4.14 13.36
N GLU A 164 -3.08 3.13 14.15
CA GLU A 164 -2.67 1.80 13.66
C GLU A 164 -3.78 1.08 12.88
N SER A 165 -5.03 1.10 13.37
CA SER A 165 -6.19 0.48 12.69
C SER A 165 -6.52 1.19 11.38
N ILE A 166 -6.68 2.52 11.45
CA ILE A 166 -7.05 3.35 10.29
C ILE A 166 -5.99 3.23 9.21
N PHE A 167 -4.72 3.25 9.58
CA PHE A 167 -3.63 3.20 8.63
C PHE A 167 -3.55 1.86 7.89
N GLY A 168 -3.77 0.74 8.59
CA GLY A 168 -3.92 -0.58 7.95
C GLY A 168 -5.16 -0.68 7.07
N ALA A 169 -6.28 -0.09 7.50
CA ALA A 169 -7.53 -0.09 6.75
C ALA A 169 -7.43 0.72 5.44
N ILE A 170 -6.85 1.92 5.50
CA ILE A 170 -6.61 2.76 4.32
C ILE A 170 -5.62 2.07 3.38
N ALA A 171 -4.60 1.37 3.90
CA ALA A 171 -3.69 0.59 3.06
C ALA A 171 -4.46 -0.47 2.25
N CYS A 172 -5.39 -1.20 2.87
CA CYS A 172 -6.23 -2.18 2.18
C CYS A 172 -7.03 -1.59 1.02
N VAL A 173 -7.66 -0.42 1.22
CA VAL A 173 -8.43 0.26 0.16
C VAL A 173 -7.52 0.82 -0.93
N SER A 174 -6.35 1.34 -0.55
CA SER A 174 -5.35 1.93 -1.45
C SER A 174 -4.75 0.91 -2.42
N ALA A 175 -4.58 -0.34 -1.99
CA ALA A 175 -4.10 -1.41 -2.86
C ALA A 175 -5.03 -1.67 -4.06
N GLY A 176 -6.31 -1.34 -3.94
CA GLY A 176 -7.28 -1.43 -5.03
C GLY A 176 -6.99 -0.50 -6.21
N ALA A 177 -6.08 0.48 -6.08
CA ALA A 177 -5.74 1.40 -7.17
C ALA A 177 -4.68 0.89 -8.15
N TRP A 178 -3.96 -0.18 -7.81
CA TRP A 178 -2.92 -0.74 -8.69
C TRP A 178 -3.38 -1.09 -10.12
N PRO A 179 -4.60 -1.60 -10.37
CA PRO A 179 -5.06 -1.90 -11.72
C PRO A 179 -5.02 -0.69 -12.68
N PHE A 180 -5.14 0.55 -12.19
CA PHE A 180 -5.06 1.75 -13.04
C PHE A 180 -3.68 1.96 -13.67
N LEU A 181 -2.63 1.34 -13.13
CA LEU A 181 -1.32 1.33 -13.76
C LEU A 181 -1.37 0.70 -15.16
N ALA A 182 -2.16 -0.36 -15.35
CA ALA A 182 -2.31 -1.00 -16.65
C ALA A 182 -2.91 -0.05 -17.69
N PHE A 183 -3.97 0.68 -17.31
CA PHE A 183 -4.57 1.71 -18.15
C PHE A 183 -3.55 2.78 -18.55
N MET A 184 -2.75 3.25 -17.60
CA MET A 184 -1.70 4.24 -17.86
C MET A 184 -0.68 3.71 -18.88
N VAL A 185 -0.22 2.46 -18.74
CA VAL A 185 0.77 1.86 -19.65
C VAL A 185 0.23 1.74 -21.07
N VAL A 186 -1.01 1.25 -21.24
CA VAL A 186 -1.64 1.13 -22.57
C VAL A 186 -1.80 2.52 -23.20
N THR A 187 -2.32 3.48 -22.44
CA THR A 187 -2.53 4.85 -22.92
C THR A 187 -1.22 5.50 -23.35
N LEU A 188 -0.14 5.24 -22.62
CA LEU A 188 1.18 5.75 -22.92
C LEU A 188 1.78 5.12 -24.18
N ALA A 189 1.58 3.81 -24.38
CA ALA A 189 2.04 3.10 -25.57
C ALA A 189 1.34 3.63 -26.84
N ASP A 190 0.06 3.99 -26.74
CA ASP A 190 -0.73 4.50 -27.86
C ASP A 190 -0.43 5.98 -28.20
N SER A 191 0.14 6.74 -27.26
CA SER A 191 0.23 8.21 -27.36
C SER A 191 1.68 8.71 -27.42
N TYR A 192 2.17 9.08 -28.60
CA TYR A 192 3.49 9.72 -28.76
C TYR A 192 3.34 11.22 -29.04
N GLN A 193 3.45 12.06 -27.99
CA GLN A 193 3.59 13.52 -28.13
C GLN A 193 4.69 14.07 -27.22
N GLN A 194 5.42 15.07 -27.71
CA GLN A 194 6.53 15.72 -26.99
C GLN A 194 6.07 16.48 -25.72
N ARG A 195 4.82 16.94 -25.70
CA ARG A 195 4.18 17.56 -24.52
C ARG A 195 3.87 16.53 -23.42
N LEU A 196 3.54 15.29 -23.81
CA LEU A 196 3.37 14.17 -22.89
C LEU A 196 4.69 13.79 -22.24
N ALA A 197 5.78 13.74 -23.00
CA ALA A 197 7.10 13.36 -22.48
C ALA A 197 7.52 14.23 -21.28
N MET A 198 7.37 15.56 -21.37
CA MET A 198 7.73 16.47 -20.27
C MET A 198 6.80 16.32 -19.05
N ALA A 199 5.49 16.18 -19.27
CA ALA A 199 4.53 15.97 -18.19
C ALA A 199 4.76 14.62 -17.46
N LEU A 200 5.06 13.56 -18.22
CA LEU A 200 5.39 12.24 -17.69
C LEU A 200 6.69 12.24 -16.89
N VAL A 201 7.69 13.00 -17.31
CA VAL A 201 8.94 13.16 -16.55
C VAL A 201 8.64 13.81 -15.19
N ILE A 202 7.85 14.89 -15.17
CA ILE A 202 7.50 15.59 -13.91
C ILE A 202 6.65 14.68 -13.00
N VAL A 203 5.59 14.08 -13.53
CA VAL A 203 4.70 13.20 -12.79
C VAL A 203 5.43 11.94 -12.31
N GLY A 204 6.30 11.38 -13.16
CA GLY A 204 7.16 10.25 -12.83
C GLY A 204 8.18 10.58 -11.73
N LEU A 205 8.78 11.77 -11.75
CA LEU A 205 9.65 12.24 -10.68
C LEU A 205 8.89 12.40 -9.35
N VAL A 206 7.70 13.01 -9.38
CA VAL A 206 6.86 13.14 -8.18
C VAL A 206 6.44 11.78 -7.65
N ALA A 207 6.04 10.85 -8.53
CA ALA A 207 5.71 9.48 -8.15
C ALA A 207 6.92 8.76 -7.55
N MET A 208 8.10 8.88 -8.16
CA MET A 208 9.34 8.29 -7.65
C MET A 208 9.70 8.85 -6.27
N LEU A 209 9.59 10.17 -6.06
CA LEU A 209 9.79 10.80 -4.76
C LEU A 209 8.77 10.33 -3.71
N ALA A 210 7.51 10.16 -4.10
CA ALA A 210 6.47 9.61 -3.22
C ALA A 210 6.79 8.15 -2.83
N LEU A 211 7.15 7.30 -3.80
CA LEU A 211 7.51 5.91 -3.53
C LEU A 211 8.77 5.80 -2.65
N LEU A 212 9.78 6.63 -2.90
CA LEU A 212 11.00 6.69 -2.09
C LEU A 212 10.69 7.16 -0.67
N SER A 213 9.89 8.21 -0.51
CA SER A 213 9.56 8.75 0.83
C SER A 213 8.76 7.74 1.66
N VAL A 214 7.81 7.02 1.06
CA VAL A 214 7.05 5.98 1.76
C VAL A 214 7.93 4.74 2.05
N GLY A 215 8.86 4.39 1.16
CA GLY A 215 9.86 3.35 1.42
C GLY A 215 10.77 3.70 2.59
N VAL A 216 11.30 4.93 2.62
CA VAL A 216 12.10 5.44 3.74
C VAL A 216 11.29 5.43 5.03
N ALA A 217 10.05 5.93 5.01
CA ALA A 217 9.16 5.92 6.18
C ALA A 217 8.97 4.50 6.74
N SER A 218 8.81 3.48 5.88
CA SER A 218 8.71 2.10 6.33
C SER A 218 10.00 1.56 6.96
N THR A 219 11.17 1.92 6.43
CA THR A 219 12.45 1.54 7.08
C THR A 219 12.62 2.18 8.45
N LEU A 220 12.14 3.43 8.60
CA LEU A 220 12.14 4.13 9.88
C LEU A 220 11.17 3.46 10.87
N TRP A 221 9.96 3.11 10.43
CA TRP A 221 9.00 2.38 11.27
C TRP A 221 9.52 1.02 11.73
N TRP A 222 10.21 0.28 10.85
CA TRP A 222 10.82 -0.99 11.25
C TRP A 222 11.93 -0.81 12.29
N ARG A 223 12.74 0.24 12.17
CA ARG A 223 13.83 0.53 13.11
C ARG A 223 13.32 0.90 14.51
N ASP A 224 12.13 1.50 14.61
CA ASP A 224 11.57 1.98 15.87
C ASP A 224 10.83 0.87 16.66
N ILE A 225 10.62 -0.31 16.06
CA ILE A 225 10.03 -1.47 16.72
C ILE A 225 11.11 -2.19 17.54
N LYS A 226 11.06 -2.02 18.87
CA LYS A 226 12.05 -2.57 19.82
C LYS A 226 11.93 -4.07 20.07
N ASP A 227 10.73 -4.64 19.97
CA ASP A 227 10.42 -6.04 20.28
C ASP A 227 9.53 -6.69 19.19
N GLY A 228 9.96 -6.60 17.93
CA GLY A 228 9.18 -7.08 16.80
C GLY A 228 9.08 -8.60 16.73
N ASP A 229 7.86 -9.12 16.81
CA ASP A 229 7.50 -10.50 16.49
C ASP A 229 8.03 -10.89 15.09
N GLN A 230 8.45 -12.15 14.91
CA GLN A 230 9.31 -12.60 13.81
C GLN A 230 8.70 -12.41 12.40
N HIS A 231 7.41 -12.13 12.30
CA HIS A 231 6.66 -12.01 11.04
C HIS A 231 6.10 -10.60 10.74
N THR A 232 6.15 -9.66 11.70
CA THR A 232 5.57 -8.31 11.56
C THR A 232 6.27 -7.45 10.50
N TRP A 233 7.55 -7.75 10.23
CA TRP A 233 8.35 -7.04 9.22
C TRP A 233 7.79 -7.17 7.80
N ILE A 234 7.09 -8.27 7.48
CA ILE A 234 6.50 -8.49 6.16
C ILE A 234 5.34 -7.51 5.92
N GLY A 235 4.46 -7.34 6.91
CA GLY A 235 3.37 -6.36 6.82
C GLY A 235 3.88 -4.92 6.64
N ILE A 236 4.96 -4.58 7.36
CA ILE A 236 5.60 -3.26 7.26
C ILE A 236 6.26 -3.06 5.89
N ALA A 237 6.81 -4.14 5.31
CA ALA A 237 7.35 -4.13 3.96
C ALA A 237 6.25 -3.94 2.90
N ILE A 238 5.10 -4.62 3.04
CA ILE A 238 3.99 -4.55 2.09
C ILE A 238 3.29 -3.19 2.12
N LEU A 239 3.22 -2.55 3.28
CA LEU A 239 2.41 -1.35 3.49
C LEU A 239 2.72 -0.20 2.52
N PRO A 240 3.98 0.20 2.26
CA PRO A 240 4.31 1.18 1.22
C PRO A 240 3.77 0.82 -0.15
N VAL A 241 3.86 -0.45 -0.50
CA VAL A 241 3.41 -0.98 -1.80
C VAL A 241 1.90 -0.83 -1.92
N MET A 242 1.14 -0.95 -0.83
CA MET A 242 -0.30 -0.71 -0.86
C MET A 242 -0.64 0.76 -1.14
N PHE A 243 0.03 1.70 -0.45
CA PHE A 243 -0.17 3.14 -0.64
C PHE A 243 0.26 3.62 -2.03
N ALA A 244 1.29 2.99 -2.60
CA ALA A 244 1.73 3.26 -3.95
C ALA A 244 0.66 3.02 -5.03
N GLY A 245 -0.36 2.21 -4.76
CA GLY A 245 -1.52 2.09 -5.64
C GLY A 245 -2.18 3.45 -5.89
N VAL A 246 -2.38 4.25 -4.84
CA VAL A 246 -2.97 5.61 -4.97
C VAL A 246 -2.07 6.51 -5.81
N VAL A 247 -0.75 6.40 -5.64
CA VAL A 247 0.21 7.12 -6.49
C VAL A 247 0.02 6.72 -7.96
N ALA A 248 -0.10 5.42 -8.26
CA ALA A 248 -0.34 4.94 -9.62
C ALA A 248 -1.65 5.50 -10.21
N TYR A 249 -2.72 5.56 -9.42
CA TYR A 249 -3.98 6.19 -9.84
C TYR A 249 -3.81 7.70 -10.11
N LEU A 250 -3.12 8.43 -9.24
CA LEU A 250 -2.85 9.86 -9.42
C LEU A 250 -2.00 10.14 -10.66
N VAL A 251 -1.04 9.27 -10.97
CA VAL A 251 -0.31 9.35 -12.23
C VAL A 251 -1.25 9.09 -13.40
N ALA A 252 -2.06 8.03 -13.36
CA ALA A 252 -2.98 7.68 -14.43
C ALA A 252 -3.97 8.82 -14.76
N ILE A 253 -4.56 9.45 -13.74
CA ILE A 253 -5.48 10.57 -13.95
C ILE A 253 -4.75 11.82 -14.45
N SER A 254 -3.52 12.08 -13.97
CA SER A 254 -2.71 13.20 -14.46
C SER A 254 -2.36 13.05 -15.94
N VAL A 255 -1.94 11.85 -16.35
CA VAL A 255 -1.66 11.52 -17.75
C VAL A 255 -2.91 11.68 -18.60
N PHE A 256 -4.05 11.19 -18.12
CA PHE A 256 -5.33 11.35 -18.81
C PHE A 256 -5.70 12.82 -19.04
N PHE A 257 -5.56 13.69 -18.03
CA PHE A 257 -5.85 15.13 -18.19
C PHE A 257 -4.85 15.86 -19.08
N VAL A 258 -3.60 15.39 -19.18
CA VAL A 258 -2.61 15.98 -20.10
C VAL A 258 -2.89 15.59 -21.56
N LEU A 259 -3.59 14.47 -21.79
CA LEU A 259 -3.92 13.94 -23.12
C LEU A 259 -5.14 14.57 -23.78
N ILE A 260 -6.03 15.20 -23.00
CA ILE A 260 -7.21 15.95 -23.47
C ILE A 260 -6.81 17.40 -23.77
#